data_AF-A0AAE0DQJ7-F1
#
_entry.id   AF-A0AAE0DQJ7-F1
#
_cell.length_a   1.000
_cell.length_b   1.000
_cell.length_c   1.000
_cell.angle_alpha   90.00
_cell.angle_beta   90.00
_cell.angle_gamma   90.00
#
_symmetry.space_group_name_H-M   'P 1'
#
loop_
_entity.id
_entity.type
_entity.pdbx_description
1 polymer ?
#
loop_
_entity_poly.entity_id
_entity_poly.type
_entity_poly.pdbx_seq_one_letter_code
_entity_poly.pdbx_strand_id
1 'polypeptide(L)'
;MLAMLLWKANIIEKLLKLKWYIWVIIFLTIDLSFSSLTMRDKRDWEKGGRGFRFEHFWLKDDDCEDIVKEAWAEYGMVNSVEDLKGKLAWCAAELEAWSKLKFGSLRKKINMKQEELETLFESSHEPGSREKICRAEKELEGLLAREELYWRQRSKVDWLMEGDRNSKLFHAKASARKRKNTISMLVDDEGRIQTSEEDITHTVCSFFSQLFQSDNPCREELDEATVGLSCKINSHMNEIISGPLI
;
A
#
# COMPACT_ATOMS: atom_id res chain seq x y z
N MET A 1 -15.30 10.39 -50.50
CA MET A 1 -15.01 9.07 -49.90
C MET A 1 -13.63 9.00 -49.26
N LEU A 2 -12.54 9.33 -49.96
CA LEU A 2 -11.16 9.25 -49.43
C LEU A 2 -10.87 10.16 -48.22
N ALA A 3 -11.42 11.39 -48.20
CA ALA A 3 -11.27 12.30 -47.05
C ALA A 3 -11.92 11.77 -45.76
N MET A 4 -12.98 10.98 -45.87
CA MET A 4 -13.70 10.38 -44.74
C MET A 4 -12.92 9.21 -44.14
N LEU A 5 -12.18 8.47 -44.96
CA LEU A 5 -11.31 7.37 -44.52
C LEU A 5 -10.03 7.90 -43.86
N LEU A 6 -9.45 8.98 -44.39
CA LEU A 6 -8.30 9.66 -43.77
C LEU A 6 -8.66 10.27 -42.41
N TRP A 7 -9.87 10.83 -42.27
CA TRP A 7 -10.34 11.39 -40.99
C TRP A 7 -10.57 10.29 -39.93
N LYS A 8 -11.16 9.15 -40.32
CA LYS A 8 -11.33 8.00 -39.42
C LYS A 8 -10.00 7.36 -39.01
N ALA A 9 -9.03 7.27 -39.92
CA ALA A 9 -7.70 6.74 -39.62
C ALA A 9 -6.93 7.62 -38.62
N ASN A 10 -7.00 8.95 -38.77
CA ASN A 10 -6.34 9.91 -37.87
C ASN A 10 -6.95 9.89 -36.46
N ILE A 11 -8.26 9.69 -36.34
CA ILE A 11 -8.94 9.54 -35.04
C ILE A 11 -8.54 8.25 -34.33
N ILE A 12 -8.41 7.14 -35.07
CA ILE A 12 -8.00 5.84 -34.49
C ILE A 12 -6.53 5.91 -34.03
N GLU A 13 -5.67 6.56 -34.80
CA GLU A 13 -4.26 6.75 -34.41
C GLU A 13 -4.12 7.66 -33.19
N LYS A 14 -4.92 8.73 -33.10
CA LYS A 14 -5.00 9.57 -31.90
C LYS A 14 -5.57 8.82 -30.69
N LEU A 15 -6.58 7.96 -30.88
CA LEU A 15 -7.15 7.13 -29.82
C LEU A 15 -6.18 6.04 -29.35
N LEU A 16 -5.35 5.47 -30.23
CA LEU A 16 -4.31 4.52 -29.85
C LEU A 16 -3.16 5.20 -29.11
N LYS A 17 -2.77 6.42 -29.53
CA LYS A 17 -1.79 7.25 -28.80
C LYS A 17 -2.31 7.70 -27.44
N LEU A 18 -3.60 8.08 -27.33
CA LEU A 18 -4.22 8.43 -26.05
C LEU A 18 -4.34 7.21 -25.14
N LYS A 19 -4.76 6.05 -25.69
CA LYS A 19 -4.80 4.80 -24.93
C LYS A 19 -3.41 4.37 -24.49
N TRP A 20 -2.37 4.57 -25.29
CA TRP A 20 -0.99 4.26 -24.93
C TRP A 20 -0.45 5.22 -23.87
N TYR A 21 -0.72 6.54 -23.97
CA TYR A 21 -0.39 7.50 -22.91
C TYR A 21 -1.11 7.19 -21.61
N ILE A 22 -2.40 6.85 -21.67
CA ILE A 22 -3.16 6.40 -20.50
C ILE A 22 -2.60 5.07 -19.99
N TRP A 23 -2.16 4.15 -20.84
CA TRP A 23 -1.54 2.90 -20.41
C TRP A 23 -0.16 3.13 -19.79
N VAL A 24 0.66 4.05 -20.31
CA VAL A 24 1.98 4.41 -19.77
C VAL A 24 1.83 5.19 -18.46
N ILE A 25 0.85 6.10 -18.36
CA ILE A 25 0.48 6.78 -17.12
C ILE A 25 -0.06 5.76 -16.13
N ILE A 26 -0.95 4.84 -16.52
CA ILE A 26 -1.44 3.76 -15.65
C ILE A 26 -0.32 2.79 -15.26
N PHE A 27 0.64 2.48 -16.13
CA PHE A 27 1.74 1.55 -15.81
C PHE A 27 2.80 2.20 -14.92
N LEU A 28 3.14 3.47 -15.15
CA LEU A 28 4.03 4.26 -14.29
C LEU A 28 3.35 4.68 -12.97
N THR A 29 2.03 4.95 -12.99
CA THR A 29 1.28 5.24 -11.77
C THR A 29 0.89 3.97 -11.04
N ILE A 30 0.74 2.79 -11.64
CA ILE A 30 0.51 1.52 -10.91
C ILE A 30 1.81 1.02 -10.26
N ASP A 31 2.99 1.30 -10.83
CA ASP A 31 4.26 1.12 -10.10
C ASP A 31 4.38 2.11 -8.91
N LEU A 32 3.64 3.22 -8.91
CA LEU A 32 3.57 4.24 -7.84
C LEU A 32 2.31 4.18 -6.94
N SER A 33 1.27 3.44 -7.32
CA SER A 33 -0.02 3.34 -6.61
C SER A 33 -0.28 1.93 -6.08
N PHE A 34 0.48 0.94 -6.55
CA PHE A 34 0.54 -0.40 -5.94
C PHE A 34 1.79 -0.64 -5.11
N SER A 35 2.74 0.31 -5.12
CA SER A 35 3.61 0.65 -4.00
C SER A 35 2.87 1.47 -2.92
N SER A 36 1.54 1.34 -2.85
CA SER A 36 0.74 1.54 -1.62
C SER A 36 0.89 0.38 -0.62
N LEU A 37 2.03 -0.32 -0.63
CA LEU A 37 2.72 -0.50 0.63
C LEU A 37 3.53 0.76 0.79
N THR A 38 2.99 1.75 1.52
CA THR A 38 3.72 2.83 2.17
C THR A 38 5.21 2.85 1.79
N MET A 39 5.70 3.94 1.19
CA MET A 39 6.99 4.44 1.62
C MET A 39 6.89 4.68 3.14
N ARG A 40 7.02 3.58 3.87
CA ARG A 40 7.54 3.45 5.22
C ARG A 40 8.85 2.77 4.95
N ASP A 41 9.82 3.62 4.69
CA ASP A 41 11.18 3.28 5.02
C ASP A 41 11.18 2.79 6.47
N LYS A 42 11.97 1.77 6.82
CA LYS A 42 12.12 1.39 8.24
C LYS A 42 12.60 2.61 9.07
N ARG A 43 13.24 3.59 8.41
CA ARG A 43 13.64 4.89 8.97
C ARG A 43 12.48 5.83 9.35
N ASP A 44 11.25 5.59 8.88
CA ASP A 44 10.08 6.44 9.20
C ASP A 44 9.40 6.07 10.53
N TRP A 45 9.82 4.99 11.20
CA TRP A 45 9.30 4.64 12.53
C TRP A 45 9.65 5.69 13.59
N GLU A 46 10.74 6.43 13.41
CA GLU A 46 11.24 7.43 14.36
C GLU A 46 10.52 8.79 14.28
N LYS A 47 9.75 9.04 13.22
CA LYS A 47 9.00 10.30 13.04
C LYS A 47 7.52 9.99 12.85
N GLY A 48 6.75 10.08 13.94
CA GLY A 48 5.33 9.70 14.06
C GLY A 48 4.30 10.44 13.18
N GLY A 49 4.65 10.88 11.98
CA GLY A 49 3.73 11.45 10.99
C GLY A 49 2.97 10.38 10.20
N ARG A 50 1.71 10.64 9.87
CA ARG A 50 1.01 9.87 8.84
C ARG A 50 1.61 10.23 7.48
N GLY A 51 2.30 9.29 6.85
CA GLY A 51 2.82 9.47 5.48
C GLY A 51 1.69 9.70 4.45
N PHE A 52 2.06 10.32 3.34
CA PHE A 52 1.16 10.61 2.20
C PHE A 52 0.44 9.36 1.73
N ARG A 53 -0.85 9.50 1.41
CA ARG A 53 -1.67 8.44 0.80
C ARG A 53 -2.48 9.00 -0.36
N PHE A 54 -2.22 8.45 -1.53
CA PHE A 54 -2.99 8.73 -2.73
C PHE A 54 -4.35 8.03 -2.68
N GLU A 55 -5.43 8.76 -2.97
CA GLU A 55 -6.78 8.19 -3.06
C GLU A 55 -7.17 7.97 -4.52
N HIS A 56 -7.61 6.76 -4.88
CA HIS A 56 -7.89 6.39 -6.27
C HIS A 56 -8.92 7.28 -6.96
N PHE A 57 -9.89 7.81 -6.21
CA PHE A 57 -10.93 8.64 -6.80
C PHE A 57 -10.42 10.02 -7.24
N TRP A 58 -9.21 10.44 -6.83
CA TRP A 58 -8.58 11.67 -7.35
C TRP A 58 -8.40 11.59 -8.87
N LEU A 59 -8.13 10.40 -9.42
CA LEU A 59 -7.97 10.17 -10.86
C LEU A 59 -9.25 10.36 -11.68
N LYS A 60 -10.42 10.45 -11.02
CA LYS A 60 -11.69 10.73 -11.70
C LYS A 60 -11.92 12.22 -11.91
N ASP A 61 -11.07 13.06 -11.33
CA ASP A 61 -11.19 14.50 -11.36
C ASP A 61 -10.14 15.07 -12.31
N ASP A 62 -10.57 15.85 -13.30
CA ASP A 62 -9.71 16.37 -14.37
C ASP A 62 -8.58 17.24 -13.79
N ASP A 63 -8.85 17.98 -12.72
CA ASP A 63 -7.87 18.84 -12.04
C ASP A 63 -6.69 18.05 -11.47
N CYS A 64 -6.84 16.76 -11.17
CA CYS A 64 -5.77 15.96 -10.58
C CYS A 64 -4.56 15.86 -11.52
N GLU A 65 -4.80 15.71 -12.82
CA GLU A 65 -3.71 15.59 -13.80
C GLU A 65 -2.98 16.92 -13.97
N ASP A 66 -3.73 18.02 -13.97
CA ASP A 66 -3.18 19.37 -14.14
C ASP A 66 -2.34 19.78 -12.94
N ILE A 67 -2.80 19.52 -11.70
CA ILE A 67 -2.03 19.79 -10.48
C ILE A 67 -0.71 19.03 -10.46
N VAL A 68 -0.69 17.77 -10.90
CA VAL A 68 0.56 16.99 -10.97
C VAL A 68 1.49 17.56 -12.03
N LYS A 69 0.98 17.93 -13.21
CA LYS A 69 1.80 18.51 -14.28
C LYS A 69 2.42 19.83 -13.86
N GLU A 70 1.64 20.69 -13.21
CA GLU A 70 2.10 21.98 -12.72
C GLU A 70 3.17 21.81 -11.64
N ALA A 71 2.88 21.02 -10.59
CA ALA A 71 3.85 20.73 -9.53
C ALA A 71 5.12 20.04 -10.06
N TRP A 72 4.99 19.20 -11.09
CA TRP A 72 6.12 18.55 -11.73
C TRP A 72 6.96 19.52 -12.58
N ALA A 73 6.35 20.51 -13.22
CA ALA A 73 7.09 21.51 -13.99
C ALA A 73 7.84 22.49 -13.06
N GLU A 74 7.20 22.90 -11.97
CA GLU A 74 7.71 23.91 -11.04
C GLU A 74 9.00 23.49 -10.32
N TYR A 75 9.13 22.21 -9.97
CA TYR A 75 10.30 21.70 -9.25
C TYR A 75 11.62 21.75 -10.06
N GLY A 76 11.54 21.90 -11.39
CA GLY A 76 12.72 21.99 -12.26
C GLY A 76 13.37 20.66 -12.64
N MET A 77 14.64 20.72 -13.10
CA MET A 77 15.40 19.59 -13.64
C MET A 77 15.93 18.68 -12.53
N VAL A 78 15.86 17.37 -12.75
CA VAL A 78 16.28 16.32 -11.81
C VAL A 78 17.64 15.79 -12.25
N ASN A 79 18.65 15.90 -11.38
CA ASN A 79 20.02 15.44 -11.69
C ASN A 79 20.43 14.21 -10.87
N SER A 80 19.79 13.97 -9.73
CA SER A 80 20.01 12.78 -8.88
C SER A 80 18.71 12.03 -8.53
N VAL A 81 18.86 10.81 -8.01
CA VAL A 81 17.75 10.02 -7.45
C VAL A 81 17.15 10.69 -6.21
N GLU A 82 17.95 11.42 -5.44
CA GLU A 82 17.50 12.24 -4.30
C GLU A 82 16.59 13.39 -4.78
N ASP A 83 16.95 14.05 -5.88
CA ASP A 83 16.15 15.12 -6.48
C ASP A 83 14.81 14.57 -6.98
N LEU A 84 14.81 13.34 -7.54
CA LEU A 84 13.58 12.68 -7.98
C LEU A 84 12.65 12.39 -6.79
N LYS A 85 13.20 11.94 -5.66
CA LYS A 85 12.43 11.73 -4.43
C LYS A 85 11.86 13.04 -3.89
N GLY A 86 12.67 14.11 -3.89
CA GLY A 86 12.23 15.45 -3.50
C GLY A 86 11.11 15.97 -4.39
N LYS A 87 11.22 15.77 -5.70
CA LYS A 87 10.20 16.14 -6.69
C LYS A 87 8.89 15.39 -6.51
N LEU A 88 8.97 14.08 -6.25
CA LEU A 88 7.80 13.25 -5.94
C LEU A 88 7.15 13.67 -4.62
N ALA A 89 7.95 14.00 -3.60
CA ALA A 89 7.44 14.50 -2.33
C ALA A 89 6.74 15.86 -2.47
N TRP A 90 7.26 16.75 -3.33
CA TRP A 90 6.61 18.01 -3.67
C TRP A 90 5.25 17.79 -4.33
N CYS A 91 5.19 16.97 -5.39
CA CYS A 91 3.94 16.64 -6.05
C CYS A 91 2.93 16.00 -5.10
N ALA A 92 3.39 15.15 -4.18
CA ALA A 92 2.56 14.55 -3.15
C ALA A 92 2.00 15.60 -2.16
N ALA A 93 2.80 16.57 -1.74
CA ALA A 93 2.37 17.64 -0.86
C ALA A 93 1.31 18.54 -1.53
N GLU A 94 1.53 18.93 -2.78
CA GLU A 94 0.57 19.73 -3.55
C GLU A 94 -0.74 18.99 -3.80
N LEU A 95 -0.68 17.70 -4.16
CA LEU A 95 -1.86 16.85 -4.27
C LEU A 95 -2.61 16.72 -2.94
N GLU A 96 -1.89 16.61 -1.82
CA GLU A 96 -2.52 16.51 -0.50
C GLU A 96 -3.18 17.84 -0.09
N ALA A 97 -2.57 18.98 -0.41
CA ALA A 97 -3.14 20.31 -0.18
C ALA A 97 -4.41 20.51 -1.02
N TRP A 98 -4.33 20.25 -2.33
CA TRP A 98 -5.46 20.32 -3.26
C TRP A 98 -6.61 19.41 -2.83
N SER A 99 -6.32 18.16 -2.49
CA SER A 99 -7.35 17.19 -2.12
C SER A 99 -8.08 17.58 -0.82
N LYS A 100 -7.36 18.13 0.17
CA LYS A 100 -7.96 18.68 1.39
C LYS A 100 -8.88 19.86 1.09
N LEU A 101 -8.46 20.76 0.19
CA LEU A 101 -9.26 21.92 -0.21
C LEU A 101 -10.51 21.51 -0.99
N LYS A 102 -10.35 20.64 -1.99
CA LYS A 102 -11.43 20.26 -2.91
C LYS A 102 -12.42 19.28 -2.29
N PHE A 103 -11.92 18.20 -1.71
CA PHE A 103 -12.79 17.13 -1.19
C PHE A 103 -13.17 17.33 0.27
N GLY A 104 -12.27 17.90 1.08
CA GLY A 104 -12.50 18.10 2.51
C GLY A 104 -12.91 16.80 3.20
N SER A 105 -13.84 16.90 4.16
CA SER A 105 -14.43 15.70 4.77
C SER A 105 -15.58 15.17 3.90
N LEU A 106 -15.30 14.13 3.13
CA LEU A 106 -16.29 13.43 2.29
C LEU A 106 -17.54 13.06 3.10
N ARG A 107 -17.35 12.55 4.33
CA ARG A 107 -18.44 12.18 5.24
C ARG A 107 -19.33 13.37 5.62
N LYS A 108 -18.74 14.55 5.86
CA LYS A 108 -19.54 15.76 6.12
C LYS A 108 -20.38 16.15 4.90
N LYS A 109 -19.82 16.07 3.70
CA LYS A 109 -20.56 16.37 2.45
C LYS A 109 -21.71 15.40 2.22
N ILE A 110 -21.51 14.11 2.52
CA ILE A 110 -22.57 13.09 2.44
C ILE A 110 -23.69 13.42 3.43
N ASN A 111 -23.36 13.65 4.70
CA ASN A 111 -24.36 13.99 5.72
C ASN A 111 -25.14 15.26 5.36
N MET A 112 -24.46 16.33 4.93
CA MET A 112 -25.12 17.57 4.51
C MET A 112 -26.09 17.34 3.33
N LYS A 113 -25.71 16.50 2.36
CA LYS A 113 -26.58 16.17 1.22
C LYS A 113 -27.76 15.28 1.60
N GLN A 114 -27.59 14.40 2.58
CA GLN A 114 -28.68 13.62 3.15
C GLN A 114 -29.69 14.51 3.90
N GLU A 115 -29.21 15.44 4.72
CA GLU A 115 -30.04 16.44 5.39
C GLU A 115 -30.77 17.34 4.38
N GLU A 116 -30.09 17.80 3.33
CA GLU A 116 -30.72 18.57 2.24
C GLU A 116 -31.86 17.78 1.58
N LEU A 117 -31.64 16.49 1.28
CA LEU A 117 -32.69 15.63 0.71
C LEU A 117 -33.88 15.47 1.64
N GLU A 118 -33.66 15.29 2.95
CA GLU A 118 -34.73 15.15 3.93
C GLU A 118 -35.62 16.40 3.95
N THR A 119 -35.01 17.60 3.96
CA THR A 119 -35.76 18.87 3.88
C THR A 119 -36.49 19.07 2.54
N LEU A 120 -35.91 18.59 1.43
CA LEU A 120 -36.56 18.64 0.12
C LEU A 120 -37.74 17.67 0.01
N PHE A 121 -37.68 16.53 0.70
CA PHE A 121 -38.81 15.60 0.77
C PHE A 121 -39.96 16.16 1.61
N GLU A 122 -39.67 16.85 2.71
CA GLU A 122 -40.68 17.56 3.52
C GLU A 122 -41.39 18.66 2.72
N SER A 123 -40.68 19.32 1.79
CA SER A 123 -41.20 20.36 0.89
C SER A 123 -41.57 19.85 -0.51
N SER A 124 -41.80 18.53 -0.65
CA SER A 124 -42.05 17.87 -1.94
C SER A 124 -43.32 18.32 -2.68
N HIS A 125 -44.23 19.02 -1.99
CA HIS A 125 -45.45 19.58 -2.56
C HIS A 125 -45.22 20.84 -3.40
N GLU A 126 -44.05 21.49 -3.31
CA GLU A 126 -43.76 22.69 -4.11
C GLU A 126 -43.43 22.36 -5.58
N PRO A 127 -43.89 23.19 -6.53
CA PRO A 127 -43.52 23.04 -7.93
C PRO A 127 -42.01 23.24 -8.12
N GLY A 128 -41.34 22.30 -8.80
CA GLY A 128 -39.89 22.30 -8.97
C GLY A 128 -39.10 21.53 -7.90
N SER A 129 -39.76 21.04 -6.84
CA SER A 129 -39.09 20.22 -5.82
C SER A 129 -38.58 18.90 -6.39
N ARG A 130 -39.28 18.31 -7.37
CA ARG A 130 -38.87 17.03 -7.98
C ARG A 130 -37.54 17.13 -8.71
N GLU A 131 -37.29 18.22 -9.46
CA GLU A 131 -36.02 18.47 -10.13
C GLU A 131 -34.89 18.71 -9.14
N LYS A 132 -35.17 19.41 -8.03
CA LYS A 132 -34.19 19.64 -6.94
C LYS A 132 -33.82 18.32 -6.25
N ILE A 133 -34.82 17.50 -5.90
CA ILE A 133 -34.62 16.16 -5.31
C ILE A 133 -33.77 15.30 -6.24
N CYS A 134 -34.14 15.18 -7.51
CA CYS A 134 -33.40 14.35 -8.47
C CYS A 134 -31.94 14.82 -8.64
N ARG A 135 -31.67 16.13 -8.60
CA ARG A 135 -30.32 16.66 -8.64
C ARG A 135 -29.53 16.30 -7.38
N ALA A 136 -30.13 16.50 -6.20
CA ALA A 136 -29.50 16.20 -4.92
C ALA A 136 -29.24 14.69 -4.75
N GLU A 137 -30.15 13.82 -5.21
CA GLU A 137 -29.97 12.36 -5.25
C GLU A 137 -28.78 11.98 -6.12
N LYS A 138 -28.67 12.54 -7.33
CA LYS A 138 -27.55 12.27 -8.24
C LYS A 138 -26.22 12.75 -7.66
N GLU A 139 -26.20 13.89 -6.99
CA GLU A 139 -25.01 14.38 -6.30
C GLU A 139 -24.62 13.48 -5.13
N LEU A 140 -25.58 13.01 -4.34
CA LEU A 140 -25.37 12.07 -3.25
C LEU A 140 -24.85 10.72 -3.76
N GLU A 141 -25.42 10.17 -4.84
CA GLU A 141 -24.94 8.95 -5.50
C GLU A 141 -23.46 9.09 -5.90
N GLY A 142 -23.10 10.23 -6.49
CA GLY A 142 -21.70 10.53 -6.84
C GLY A 142 -20.78 10.60 -5.62
N LEU A 143 -21.26 11.13 -4.48
CA LEU A 143 -20.49 11.16 -3.22
C LEU A 143 -20.33 9.76 -2.60
N LEU A 144 -21.39 8.95 -2.59
CA LEU A 144 -21.38 7.58 -2.09
C LEU A 144 -20.45 6.68 -2.93
N ALA A 145 -20.47 6.82 -4.26
CA ALA A 145 -19.56 6.10 -5.15
C ALA A 145 -18.08 6.45 -4.88
N ARG A 146 -17.77 7.69 -4.47
CA ARG A 146 -16.42 8.06 -4.02
C ARG A 146 -16.07 7.43 -2.67
N GLU A 147 -17.02 7.39 -1.74
CA GLU A 147 -16.84 6.73 -0.44
C GLU A 147 -16.62 5.22 -0.60
N GLU A 148 -17.36 4.58 -1.51
CA GLU A 148 -17.16 3.18 -1.86
C GLU A 148 -15.73 2.92 -2.35
N LEU A 149 -15.21 3.74 -3.27
CA LEU A 149 -13.82 3.63 -3.74
C LEU A 149 -12.81 3.84 -2.60
N TYR A 150 -13.06 4.82 -1.75
CA TYR A 150 -12.23 5.11 -0.58
C TYR A 150 -12.12 3.91 0.37
N TRP A 151 -13.25 3.23 0.63
CA TRP A 151 -13.29 2.04 1.49
C TRP A 151 -12.75 0.80 0.79
N ARG A 152 -13.04 0.60 -0.50
CA ARG A 152 -12.51 -0.51 -1.31
C ARG A 152 -10.98 -0.49 -1.36
N GLN A 153 -10.37 0.69 -1.50
CA GLN A 153 -8.92 0.84 -1.46
C GLN A 153 -8.34 0.41 -0.10
N ARG A 154 -9.04 0.69 1.00
CA ARG A 154 -8.59 0.40 2.37
C ARG A 154 -8.83 -1.03 2.81
N SER A 155 -9.95 -1.63 2.40
CA SER A 155 -10.31 -3.00 2.72
C SER A 155 -9.46 -4.02 1.97
N LYS A 156 -8.65 -3.58 0.99
CA LYS A 156 -7.78 -4.43 0.15
C LYS A 156 -8.56 -5.58 -0.51
N VAL A 157 -9.85 -5.38 -0.79
CA VAL A 157 -10.73 -6.40 -1.39
C VAL A 157 -10.17 -6.88 -2.73
N ASP A 158 -9.65 -5.96 -3.55
CA ASP A 158 -9.04 -6.31 -4.83
C ASP A 158 -7.82 -7.23 -4.63
N TRP A 159 -7.05 -7.08 -3.56
CA TRP A 159 -5.95 -8.01 -3.25
C TRP A 159 -6.45 -9.39 -2.85
N LEU A 160 -7.53 -9.47 -2.06
CA LEU A 160 -8.13 -10.73 -1.64
C LEU A 160 -8.67 -11.49 -2.86
N MET A 161 -9.34 -10.80 -3.79
CA MET A 161 -9.88 -11.44 -4.99
C MET A 161 -8.80 -11.86 -5.99
N GLU A 162 -7.82 -11.00 -6.28
CA GLU A 162 -6.76 -11.31 -7.25
C GLU A 162 -5.69 -12.25 -6.69
N GLY A 163 -5.58 -12.37 -5.36
CA GLY A 163 -4.65 -13.24 -4.65
C GLY A 163 -4.96 -14.72 -4.85
N ASP A 164 -6.22 -15.12 -4.64
CA ASP A 164 -6.64 -16.52 -4.81
C ASP A 164 -6.68 -16.96 -6.28
N ARG A 165 -6.72 -16.01 -7.22
CA ARG A 165 -6.80 -16.28 -8.66
C ARG A 165 -5.45 -16.50 -9.33
N ASN A 166 -4.33 -16.57 -8.59
CA ASN A 166 -2.97 -16.61 -9.15
C ASN A 166 -2.78 -15.60 -10.29
N SER A 167 -3.30 -14.39 -10.08
CA SER A 167 -3.28 -13.35 -11.11
C SER A 167 -1.85 -12.84 -11.38
N LYS A 168 -1.64 -12.24 -12.55
CA LYS A 168 -0.38 -11.51 -12.84
C LYS A 168 -0.06 -10.47 -11.77
N LEU A 169 -1.09 -9.85 -11.21
CA LEU A 169 -0.98 -8.86 -10.13
C LEU A 169 -0.47 -9.49 -8.83
N PHE A 170 -0.96 -10.69 -8.48
CA PHE A 170 -0.47 -11.47 -7.34
C PHE A 170 1.02 -11.80 -7.49
N HIS A 171 1.42 -12.33 -8.65
CA HIS A 171 2.82 -12.65 -8.90
C HIS A 171 3.72 -11.41 -8.88
N ALA A 172 3.30 -10.29 -9.49
CA ALA A 172 4.05 -9.03 -9.43
C ALA A 172 4.26 -8.55 -7.99
N LYS A 173 3.21 -8.57 -7.16
CA LYS A 173 3.28 -8.24 -5.73
C LYS A 173 4.19 -9.20 -4.96
N ALA A 174 4.06 -10.50 -5.16
CA ALA A 174 4.89 -11.51 -4.50
C ALA A 174 6.37 -11.33 -4.87
N SER A 175 6.68 -11.10 -6.15
CA SER A 175 8.03 -10.79 -6.61
C SER A 175 8.57 -9.48 -6.03
N ALA A 176 7.76 -8.43 -5.94
CA ALA A 176 8.17 -7.17 -5.29
C ALA A 176 8.47 -7.37 -3.80
N ARG A 177 7.64 -8.14 -3.10
CA ARG A 177 7.88 -8.51 -1.69
C ARG A 177 9.14 -9.36 -1.56
N LYS A 178 9.37 -10.31 -2.46
CA LYS A 178 10.60 -11.11 -2.53
C LYS A 178 11.81 -10.18 -2.65
N ARG A 179 11.86 -9.31 -3.65
CA ARG A 179 12.97 -8.34 -3.84
C ARG A 179 13.24 -7.49 -2.59
N LYS A 180 12.19 -6.98 -1.93
CA LYS A 180 12.33 -6.15 -0.72
C LYS A 180 12.82 -6.94 0.48
N ASN A 181 12.42 -8.21 0.59
CA ASN A 181 12.75 -9.06 1.74
C ASN A 181 14.00 -9.92 1.50
N THR A 182 14.53 -9.95 0.27
CA THR A 182 15.80 -10.61 -0.03
C THR A 182 16.90 -9.93 0.75
N ILE A 183 17.55 -10.69 1.62
CA ILE A 183 18.75 -10.27 2.32
C ILE A 183 19.90 -10.42 1.33
N SER A 184 20.37 -9.30 0.79
CA SER A 184 21.48 -9.27 -0.18
C SER A 184 22.85 -9.14 0.49
N MET A 185 22.87 -8.84 1.79
CA MET A 185 24.09 -8.55 2.53
C MET A 185 23.88 -8.78 4.02
N LEU A 186 24.86 -9.43 4.66
CA LEU A 186 24.97 -9.54 6.12
C LEU A 186 26.36 -9.10 6.56
N VAL A 187 26.46 -8.65 7.82
CA VAL A 187 27.74 -8.35 8.46
C VAL A 187 28.00 -9.44 9.48
N ASP A 188 29.17 -10.09 9.41
CA ASP A 188 29.57 -11.11 10.37
C ASP A 188 30.09 -10.51 11.68
N ASP A 189 30.35 -11.36 12.68
CA ASP A 189 30.82 -10.95 14.02
C ASP A 189 32.21 -10.28 13.99
N GLU A 190 32.95 -10.47 12.89
CA GLU A 190 34.26 -9.88 12.63
C GLU A 190 34.16 -8.58 11.81
N GLY A 191 32.93 -8.09 11.56
CA GLY A 191 32.64 -6.85 10.86
C GLY A 191 32.80 -6.92 9.34
N ARG A 192 32.97 -8.11 8.76
CA ARG A 192 33.10 -8.29 7.31
C ARG A 192 31.74 -8.45 6.66
N ILE A 193 31.65 -7.93 5.45
CA ILE A 193 30.43 -7.90 4.67
C ILE A 193 30.33 -9.16 3.81
N GLN A 194 29.33 -9.98 4.08
CA GLN A 194 29.00 -11.18 3.31
C GLN A 194 27.91 -10.86 2.28
N THR A 195 28.19 -11.14 1.01
CA THR A 195 27.29 -10.85 -0.12
C THR A 195 26.91 -12.09 -0.93
N SER A 196 27.66 -13.19 -0.83
CA SER A 196 27.31 -14.47 -1.44
C SER A 196 26.17 -15.13 -0.67
N GLU A 197 25.28 -15.82 -1.38
CA GLU A 197 24.19 -16.59 -0.75
C GLU A 197 24.74 -17.70 0.17
N GLU A 198 25.85 -18.33 -0.21
CA GLU A 198 26.51 -19.36 0.58
C GLU A 198 27.10 -18.78 1.88
N ASP A 199 27.77 -17.63 1.79
CA ASP A 199 28.35 -16.97 2.97
C ASP A 199 27.26 -16.46 3.92
N ILE A 200 26.20 -15.85 3.36
CA ILE A 200 25.03 -15.37 4.12
C ILE A 200 24.37 -16.52 4.88
N THR A 201 24.15 -17.65 4.22
CA THR A 201 23.54 -18.83 4.85
C THR A 201 24.45 -19.43 5.91
N HIS A 202 25.75 -19.54 5.66
CA HIS A 202 26.72 -20.00 6.64
C HIS A 202 26.76 -19.09 7.89
N THR A 203 26.83 -17.77 7.71
CA THR A 203 26.83 -16.81 8.83
C THR A 203 25.56 -16.92 9.66
N VAL A 204 24.39 -17.02 9.03
CA VAL A 204 23.10 -17.19 9.74
C VAL A 204 23.07 -18.51 10.51
N CYS A 205 23.48 -19.61 9.87
CA CYS A 205 23.53 -20.92 10.51
C CYS A 205 24.49 -20.92 11.70
N SER A 206 25.71 -20.40 11.54
CA SER A 206 26.70 -20.31 12.62
C SER A 206 26.18 -19.49 13.79
N PHE A 207 25.60 -18.32 13.51
CA PHE A 207 25.02 -17.45 14.53
C PHE A 207 23.92 -18.16 15.34
N PHE A 208 22.94 -18.78 14.67
CA PHE A 208 21.86 -19.46 15.38
C PHE A 208 22.33 -20.76 16.05
N SER A 209 23.27 -21.49 15.46
CA SER A 209 23.88 -22.66 16.09
C SER A 209 24.57 -22.30 17.39
N GLN A 210 25.32 -21.19 17.44
CA GLN A 210 25.94 -20.69 18.65
C GLN A 210 24.89 -20.16 19.65
N LEU A 211 23.89 -19.42 19.19
CA LEU A 211 22.83 -18.85 20.03
C LEU A 211 22.01 -19.93 20.75
N PHE A 212 21.75 -21.06 20.08
CA PHE A 212 21.02 -22.20 20.65
C PHE A 212 21.94 -23.28 21.21
N GLN A 213 23.26 -23.08 21.17
CA GLN A 213 24.18 -23.96 21.85
C GLN A 213 24.04 -23.72 23.35
N SER A 214 23.82 -24.81 24.09
CA SER A 214 23.94 -24.78 25.54
C SER A 214 25.39 -24.44 25.90
N ASP A 215 25.59 -23.50 26.82
CA ASP A 215 26.90 -23.21 27.44
C ASP A 215 27.43 -24.39 28.29
N ASN A 216 26.70 -25.52 28.27
CA ASN A 216 26.92 -26.70 29.09
C ASN A 216 27.14 -26.33 30.58
N PRO A 217 26.23 -25.54 31.17
CA PRO A 217 26.35 -25.11 32.56
C PRO A 217 26.48 -26.32 33.48
N CYS A 218 27.33 -26.18 34.50
CA CYS A 218 27.52 -27.23 35.49
C CYS A 218 26.20 -27.52 36.21
N ARG A 219 26.01 -28.77 36.65
CA ARG A 219 24.77 -29.22 37.30
C ARG A 219 24.36 -28.32 38.48
N GLU A 220 25.35 -27.76 39.18
CA GLU A 220 25.15 -26.82 40.30
C GLU A 220 24.49 -25.51 39.87
N GLU A 221 24.88 -24.94 38.72
CA GLU A 221 24.26 -23.71 38.16
C GLU A 221 22.84 -23.98 37.65
N LEU A 222 22.61 -25.18 37.09
CA LEU A 222 21.28 -25.62 36.67
C LEU A 222 20.35 -25.82 37.87
N ASP A 223 20.85 -26.43 38.93
CA ASP A 223 20.12 -26.67 40.17
C ASP A 223 19.78 -25.32 40.84
N GLU A 224 20.71 -24.35 40.87
CA GLU A 224 20.49 -22.99 41.38
C GLU A 224 19.40 -22.24 40.59
N ALA A 225 19.44 -22.29 39.25
CA ALA A 225 18.44 -21.66 38.39
C ALA A 225 17.04 -22.31 38.52
N THR A 226 16.95 -23.53 39.05
CA THR A 226 15.69 -24.29 39.18
C THR A 226 15.16 -24.40 40.62
N VAL A 227 15.83 -23.79 41.60
CA VAL A 227 15.48 -23.82 43.06
C VAL A 227 14.01 -23.44 43.36
N GLY A 228 13.34 -22.69 42.49
CA GLY A 228 11.93 -22.28 42.67
C GLY A 228 10.90 -23.07 41.85
N LEU A 229 11.32 -24.00 41.00
CA LEU A 229 10.42 -24.77 40.13
C LEU A 229 10.00 -26.06 40.81
N SER A 230 8.69 -26.29 40.96
CA SER A 230 8.21 -27.58 41.43
C SER A 230 8.46 -28.65 40.37
N CYS A 231 9.11 -29.74 40.76
CA CYS A 231 9.33 -30.88 39.87
C CYS A 231 7.98 -31.50 39.51
N LYS A 232 7.52 -31.27 38.27
CA LYS A 232 6.24 -31.78 37.77
C LYS A 232 6.35 -33.15 37.11
N ILE A 233 7.54 -33.53 36.65
CA ILE A 233 7.80 -34.81 35.99
C ILE A 233 8.49 -35.71 37.02
N ASN A 234 7.79 -36.75 37.50
CA ASN A 234 8.42 -37.72 38.40
C ASN A 234 9.29 -38.71 37.59
N SER A 235 10.15 -39.46 38.29
CA SER A 235 11.06 -40.42 37.65
C SER A 235 10.34 -41.46 36.77
N HIS A 236 9.14 -41.88 37.15
CA HIS A 236 8.33 -42.82 36.37
C HIS A 236 7.77 -42.21 35.07
N MET A 237 7.33 -40.95 35.11
CA MET A 237 6.93 -40.21 33.90
C MET A 237 8.11 -40.04 32.95
N ASN A 238 9.30 -39.80 33.50
CA ASN A 238 10.51 -39.65 32.70
C ASN A 238 10.89 -40.98 32.04
N GLU A 239 10.83 -42.11 32.75
CA GLU A 239 11.04 -43.45 32.19
C GLU A 239 10.09 -43.78 31.04
N ILE A 240 8.82 -43.34 31.13
CA ILE A 240 7.84 -43.50 30.05
C ILE A 240 8.21 -42.63 28.83
N ILE A 241 8.69 -41.40 29.03
CA ILE A 241 9.00 -40.46 27.95
C ILE A 241 10.32 -40.82 27.24
N SER A 242 11.31 -41.34 27.97
CA SER A 242 12.61 -41.73 27.43
C SER A 242 12.72 -43.23 27.06
N GLY A 243 11.67 -44.01 27.30
CA GLY A 243 11.56 -45.40 26.83
C GLY A 243 11.32 -45.46 25.31
N PRO A 244 11.60 -46.61 24.66
CA PRO A 244 11.31 -46.79 23.25
C PRO A 244 9.80 -46.68 23.01
N LEU A 245 9.41 -45.90 21.99
CA LEU A 245 8.03 -45.84 21.51
C LEU A 245 7.63 -47.24 21.01
N ILE A 246 6.80 -47.93 21.78
CA ILE A 246 6.13 -49.18 21.37
C ILE A 246 5.06 -48.85 20.33
#